data_AF-A0A918XCP7-F1
#
_entry.id   AF-A0A918XCP7-F1
#
_cell.length_a   1.000
_cell.length_b   1.000
_cell.length_c   1.000
_cell.angle_alpha   90.00
_cell.angle_beta   90.00
_cell.angle_gamma   90.00
#
_symmetry.space_group_name_H-M   'P 1'
#
loop_
_entity.id
_entity.type
_entity.pdbx_description
1 polymer ?
#
loop_
_entity_poly.entity_id
_entity_poly.type
_entity_poly.pdbx_seq_one_letter_code
_entity_poly.pdbx_strand_id
1 'polypeptide(L)'
;MRITRHEGLHQDLTGQAWETEHETLARLRARWGHRWHIVYTGRTWIATTYHRPGHCTQVESAPTPGQLEEQLTRALAPRAPVVPPPRSAGG
;
A
#
# COMPACT_ATOMS: atom_id res chain seq x y z
N MET A 1 21.59 6.18 17.72
CA MET A 1 20.88 6.46 16.46
C MET A 1 19.72 7.40 16.81
N ARG A 2 19.82 8.69 16.47
CA ARG A 2 18.89 9.75 16.90
C ARG A 2 17.84 9.90 15.81
N ILE A 3 16.60 9.51 16.07
CA ILE A 3 15.48 9.73 15.13
C ILE A 3 15.06 11.18 15.34
N THR A 4 15.41 12.07 14.42
CA THR A 4 14.87 13.42 14.38
C THR A 4 13.38 13.30 14.05
N ARG A 5 12.53 13.44 15.07
CA ARG A 5 11.10 13.62 14.90
C ARG A 5 10.92 15.04 14.35
N HIS A 6 10.70 15.16 13.05
CA HIS A 6 10.39 16.46 12.44
C HIS A 6 8.95 16.83 12.83
N GLU A 7 8.78 17.53 13.95
CA GLU A 7 7.51 18.16 14.38
C GLU A 7 7.42 19.59 13.82
N GLY A 8 7.54 19.73 12.50
CA GLY A 8 7.25 20.99 11.81
C GLY A 8 5.88 20.92 11.16
N LEU A 9 5.09 22.00 11.17
CA LEU A 9 3.93 22.12 10.30
C LEU A 9 4.40 22.01 8.84
N HIS A 10 4.06 20.92 8.15
CA HIS A 10 4.40 20.72 6.73
C HIS A 10 3.42 21.53 5.87
N GLN A 11 3.70 22.83 5.73
CA GLN A 11 3.02 23.71 4.79
C GLN A 11 3.81 23.74 3.48
N ASP A 12 3.14 23.68 2.34
CA ASP A 12 3.77 24.04 1.07
C ASP A 12 3.98 25.56 0.96
N LEU A 13 4.57 26.00 -0.15
CA LEU A 13 4.81 27.42 -0.44
C LEU A 13 3.53 28.26 -0.54
N THR A 14 2.34 27.64 -0.54
CA THR A 14 1.04 28.30 -0.57
C THR A 14 0.30 28.22 0.78
N GLY A 15 0.89 27.62 1.81
CA GLY A 15 0.29 27.49 3.15
C GLY A 15 -0.68 26.30 3.28
N GLN A 16 -0.77 25.43 2.27
CA GLN A 16 -1.60 24.24 2.33
C GLN A 16 -0.90 23.19 3.20
N ALA A 17 -1.60 22.64 4.19
CA ALA A 17 -1.08 21.54 5.00
C ALA A 17 -1.04 20.26 4.15
N TRP A 18 0.16 19.78 3.82
CA TRP A 18 0.32 18.45 3.25
C TRP A 18 0.37 17.45 4.40
N GLU A 19 -0.36 16.33 4.27
CA GLU A 19 -0.29 15.25 5.27
C GLU A 19 1.16 14.80 5.42
N THR A 20 1.69 14.88 6.63
CA THR A 20 3.01 14.32 6.95
C THR A 20 3.03 12.81 6.65
N GLU A 21 4.20 12.22 6.51
CA GLU A 21 4.30 10.77 6.33
C GLU A 21 3.71 10.02 7.52
N HIS A 22 3.72 10.61 8.72
CA HIS A 22 3.07 10.04 9.90
C HIS A 22 1.54 10.07 9.79
N GLU A 23 0.96 11.19 9.37
CA GLU A 23 -0.49 11.32 9.15
C GLU A 23 -0.96 10.42 8.02
N THR A 24 -0.23 10.39 6.90
CA THR A 24 -0.50 9.48 5.78
C THR A 24 -0.43 8.02 6.23
N LEU A 25 0.60 7.65 7.02
CA LEU A 25 0.71 6.30 7.56
C LEU A 25 -0.45 5.96 8.50
N ALA A 26 -0.86 6.89 9.37
CA ALA A 26 -1.99 6.70 10.26
C ALA A 26 -3.29 6.51 9.48
N ARG A 27 -3.54 7.31 8.44
CA ARG A 27 -4.68 7.16 7.53
C ARG A 27 -4.68 5.80 6.84
N LEU A 28 -3.55 5.40 6.26
CA LEU A 28 -3.39 4.11 5.59
C LEU A 28 -3.64 2.94 6.55
N ARG A 29 -3.12 3.01 7.77
CA ARG A 29 -3.36 2.00 8.82
C ARG A 29 -4.80 1.98 9.30
N ALA A 30 -5.44 3.14 9.47
CA ALA A 30 -6.85 3.19 9.84
C ALA A 30 -7.74 2.51 8.77
N ARG A 31 -7.42 2.73 7.49
CA ARG A 31 -8.18 2.17 6.38
C ARG A 31 -7.90 0.68 6.13
N TRP A 32 -6.62 0.29 6.09
CA TRP A 32 -6.17 -1.02 5.61
C TRP A 32 -5.57 -1.92 6.70
N GLY A 33 -5.34 -1.38 7.91
CA GLY A 33 -4.65 -2.06 9.01
C GLY A 33 -5.33 -3.32 9.54
N HIS A 34 -6.60 -3.51 9.22
CA HIS A 34 -7.34 -4.72 9.56
C HIS A 34 -6.85 -5.96 8.78
N ARG A 35 -6.19 -5.76 7.63
CA ARG A 35 -5.69 -6.84 6.76
C ARG A 35 -4.21 -6.70 6.40
N TRP A 36 -3.72 -5.46 6.34
CA TRP A 36 -2.38 -5.13 5.89
C TRP A 36 -1.58 -4.49 7.02
N HIS A 37 -0.37 -4.98 7.23
CA HIS A 37 0.63 -4.31 8.04
C HIS A 37 1.40 -3.31 7.15
N ILE A 38 1.20 -2.01 7.40
CA ILE A 38 1.76 -0.94 6.56
C ILE A 38 2.89 -0.20 7.28
N VAL A 39 3.99 0.04 6.56
CA VAL A 39 5.16 0.79 7.01
C VAL A 39 5.65 1.75 5.92
N TYR A 40 6.30 2.84 6.34
CA TYR A 40 7.03 3.75 5.48
C TYR A 40 8.51 3.68 5.81
N THR A 41 9.36 3.47 4.80
CA THR A 41 10.82 3.30 4.99
C THR A 41 11.61 4.61 4.84
N GLY A 42 10.94 5.76 4.75
CA GLY A 42 11.59 7.03 4.38
C GLY A 42 11.70 7.26 2.88
N ARG A 43 11.35 6.26 2.05
CA ARG A 43 11.35 6.35 0.58
C ARG A 43 10.22 5.56 -0.08
N THR A 44 9.75 4.51 0.57
CA THR A 44 8.79 3.58 -0.02
C THR A 44 7.77 3.16 1.02
N TRP A 45 6.52 3.08 0.58
CA TRP A 45 5.41 2.54 1.33
C TRP A 45 5.34 1.05 1.07
N ILE A 46 5.28 0.26 2.13
CA ILE A 46 5.23 -1.22 2.05
C ILE A 46 4.04 -1.69 2.86
N ALA A 47 3.25 -2.59 2.27
CA ALA A 47 2.13 -3.25 2.92
C ALA A 47 2.30 -4.76 2.83
N THR A 48 2.24 -5.45 3.96
CA THR A 48 2.34 -6.92 4.02
C THR A 48 1.08 -7.53 4.61
N THR A 49 0.61 -8.66 4.08
CA THR A 49 -0.40 -9.49 4.76
C THR A 49 0.24 -10.78 5.25
N TYR A 50 -0.19 -11.22 6.42
CA TYR A 50 0.09 -12.57 6.89
C TYR A 50 -1.14 -13.43 6.66
N HIS A 51 -1.04 -14.42 5.77
CA HIS A 51 -2.03 -15.48 5.69
C HIS A 51 -1.56 -16.72 6.48
N ARG A 52 -2.54 -17.56 6.87
CA ARG A 52 -2.36 -18.78 7.67
C ARG A 52 -1.27 -19.70 7.09
N PRO A 53 -0.69 -20.60 7.91
CA PRO A 53 0.27 -21.60 7.42
C PRO A 53 -0.28 -22.33 6.19
N GLY A 54 0.48 -22.29 5.08
CA GLY A 54 0.08 -22.83 3.77
C GLY A 54 -0.31 -21.79 2.72
N HIS A 55 -0.37 -20.50 3.08
CA HIS A 55 -0.62 -19.40 2.14
C HIS A 55 0.59 -18.47 2.03
N CYS A 56 0.88 -17.99 0.82
CA CYS A 56 1.95 -17.03 0.59
C CYS A 56 1.62 -15.67 1.23
N THR A 57 2.60 -15.10 1.94
CA THR A 57 2.61 -13.69 2.34
C THR A 57 2.51 -12.80 1.10
N GLN A 58 1.56 -11.88 1.08
CA GLN A 58 1.47 -10.89 0.00
C GLN A 58 2.18 -9.60 0.43
N VAL A 59 2.95 -9.03 -0.49
CA VAL A 59 3.71 -7.80 -0.28
C VAL A 59 3.41 -6.85 -1.42
N GLU A 60 2.90 -5.67 -1.09
CA GLU A 60 2.70 -4.56 -2.02
C GLU A 60 3.64 -3.42 -1.63
N SER A 61 4.23 -2.75 -2.62
CA SER A 61 5.14 -1.63 -2.37
C SER A 61 5.00 -0.56 -3.42
N ALA A 62 4.99 0.70 -3.00
CA ALA A 62 4.88 1.83 -3.90
C ALA A 62 5.66 3.07 -3.38
N PRO A 63 6.18 3.91 -4.27
CA PRO A 63 6.86 5.16 -3.89
C PRO A 63 5.91 6.23 -3.34
N THR A 64 4.61 6.17 -3.68
CA THR A 64 3.61 7.14 -3.22
C THR A 64 2.46 6.44 -2.50
N PRO A 65 1.79 7.11 -1.54
CA PRO A 65 0.68 6.52 -0.81
C PRO A 65 -0.51 6.20 -1.75
N GLY A 66 -0.80 7.06 -2.73
CA GLY A 66 -1.89 6.82 -3.68
C GLY A 66 -1.68 5.57 -4.54
N GLN A 67 -0.45 5.33 -4.99
CA GLN A 67 -0.11 4.10 -5.73
C GLN A 67 -0.23 2.85 -4.84
N LEU A 68 0.18 2.95 -3.56
CA LEU A 68 -0.01 1.85 -2.62
C LEU A 68 -1.51 1.56 -2.44
N GLU A 69 -2.35 2.57 -2.23
CA GLU A 69 -3.80 2.38 -2.06
C GLU A 69 -4.47 1.74 -3.29
N GLU A 70 -4.02 2.09 -4.50
CA GLU A 70 -4.50 1.47 -5.74
C GLU A 70 -4.11 -0.01 -5.82
N GLN A 71 -2.86 -0.36 -5.47
CA GLN A 71 -2.40 -1.74 -5.39
C GLN A 71 -3.19 -2.54 -4.35
N LEU A 72 -3.38 -1.97 -3.16
CA LEU A 72 -4.17 -2.58 -2.08
C LEU A 72 -5.63 -2.82 -2.49
N THR A 73 -6.23 -1.87 -3.19
CA THR A 73 -7.59 -2.01 -3.74
C THR A 73 -7.67 -3.14 -4.77
N ARG A 74 -6.69 -3.22 -5.68
CA ARG A 74 -6.59 -4.32 -6.66
C ARG A 74 -6.38 -5.68 -6.01
N ALA A 75 -5.59 -5.74 -4.94
CA ALA A 75 -5.32 -6.97 -4.20
C ALA A 75 -6.56 -7.51 -3.47
N LEU A 76 -7.55 -6.66 -3.18
CA LEU A 76 -8.82 -7.05 -2.57
C LEU A 76 -9.86 -7.53 -3.58
N ALA A 77 -9.76 -7.12 -4.84
CA ALA A 77 -10.65 -7.61 -5.88
C ALA A 77 -10.45 -9.13 -6.02
N PRO A 78 -11.53 -9.94 -6.05
CA PRO A 78 -11.40 -11.34 -6.41
C PRO A 78 -10.73 -11.37 -7.77
N ARG A 79 -9.54 -11.95 -7.84
CA ARG A 79 -8.88 -12.24 -9.12
C ARG A 79 -9.90 -13.06 -9.90
N ALA A 80 -10.59 -12.44 -10.86
CA ALA A 80 -11.34 -13.19 -11.84
C ALA A 80 -10.35 -14.24 -12.37
N PRO A 81 -10.71 -15.55 -12.38
CA PRO A 81 -9.84 -16.52 -13.00
C PRO A 81 -9.56 -16.01 -14.40
N VAL A 82 -8.29 -15.75 -14.71
CA VAL A 82 -7.83 -15.66 -16.09
C VAL A 82 -8.10 -17.05 -16.65
N VAL A 83 -9.31 -17.24 -17.17
CA VAL A 83 -9.61 -18.35 -18.04
C VAL A 83 -8.82 -18.03 -19.30
N PRO A 84 -7.73 -18.77 -19.61
CA PRO A 84 -7.08 -18.59 -20.90
C PRO A 84 -8.16 -18.79 -21.97
N PRO A 85 -8.21 -17.95 -23.02
CA PRO A 85 -9.15 -18.21 -24.12
C PRO A 85 -8.95 -19.65 -24.57
N PRO A 86 -10.03 -20.42 -24.84
CA PRO A 86 -9.87 -21.77 -25.35
C PRO A 86 -8.96 -21.68 -26.56
N ARG A 87 -7.84 -22.42 -26.50
CA ARG A 87 -6.95 -22.58 -27.64
C ARG A 87 -7.83 -23.06 -28.79
N SER A 88 -8.13 -22.19 -29.75
CA SER A 88 -8.79 -22.58 -30.99
C SER A 88 -7.93 -23.70 -31.58
N ALA A 89 -8.40 -24.94 -31.45
CA ALA A 89 -7.88 -26.04 -32.21
C ALA A 89 -8.21 -25.69 -33.67
N GLY A 90 -7.17 -25.46 -34.46
CA GLY A 90 -7.31 -25.31 -35.89
C GLY A 90 -8.01 -26.53 -36.49
N GLY A 91 -8.92 -26.27 -37.42
CA GLY A 91 -9.51 -27.21 -38.34
C GLY A 91 -9.76 -26.48 -39.65
#